data_AF-A0A517TXU9-F1
#
_entry.id   AF-A0A517TXU9-F1
#
_cell.length_a   1.000
_cell.length_b   1.000
_cell.length_c   1.000
_cell.angle_alpha   90.00
_cell.angle_beta   90.00
_cell.angle_gamma   90.00
#
_symmetry.space_group_name_H-M   'P 1'
#
loop_
_entity.id
_entity.type
_entity.pdbx_description
1 polymer ?
#
loop_
_entity_poly.entity_id
_entity_poly.type
_entity_poly.pdbx_seq_one_letter_code
_entity_poly.pdbx_strand_id
1 'polypeptide(L)'
;MASSESSGCRHAWHPLQGIVLAAVLCCAVRHTNPTYGFAPWAPGGVADLINEPDNFYSFEENVITWKMDDAFRALFASPLQHQVRLAFQEWQTASNSEIRRSSTRYGYQRRGGPQEFFDLRSIVVHELGHAIGLQHPDASYFNLNGATNQPYLKNYRLDAAGEPYVSPPSGGEVMNEGWDEDSLPGSKPPKGLPSGAYWQTVSKDELEALDYVYDRPLTFQEVGPDEDALITLTLFAGGGADGTTLGSSGPDASRSRDPDNASAGRWINRSSVAISDDAALPIGVLPRAAAWSYRNTTGEAVDAMSIATRGTSNPDPLESFSSGPRRFTTIEPSNSIDPHDAQWRAHRFLDPVAGEIPGGHQVELGMTLDVWDWTVASANVRTTSGAIHPAALVTFVDWAEGEMNYAPPMLSAAGAALITGRPEQFLASHRGFQIVNGETPTKLVELGFASVADRSLRLDDLTPQTLDELAAAGSLVRLPIDPIDLGRGADRIVVLQGLVDDLPAEVRDSGQLLYLHDDRWRDAYAKGEILVYGKTVNDDHEVTAFSLLNSPVIAAREVPEPVAFALACAAQGLAFAARSLRGRTLRACSS
;
A
#
# COMPACT_ATOMS: atom_id res chain seq x y z
N MET A 1 -6.27 -51.94 -76.56
CA MET A 1 -6.54 -51.28 -77.85
C MET A 1 -7.90 -50.61 -77.76
N ALA A 2 -7.93 -49.29 -78.01
CA ALA A 2 -9.09 -48.40 -78.24
C ALA A 2 -10.14 -48.27 -77.12
N SER A 3 -10.82 -47.14 -76.87
CA SER A 3 -10.64 -45.69 -77.10
C SER A 3 -11.89 -45.02 -76.49
N SER A 4 -11.81 -43.69 -76.30
CA SER A 4 -12.89 -42.69 -76.27
C SER A 4 -13.81 -42.55 -75.02
N GLU A 5 -13.53 -41.49 -74.27
CA GLU A 5 -14.36 -40.28 -74.07
C GLU A 5 -15.87 -40.37 -73.76
N SER A 6 -16.22 -39.79 -72.60
CA SER A 6 -17.06 -38.57 -72.44
C SER A 6 -18.28 -38.65 -71.51
N SER A 7 -18.31 -37.68 -70.59
CA SER A 7 -19.46 -36.95 -70.01
C SER A 7 -20.53 -37.67 -69.20
N GLY A 8 -20.76 -37.23 -67.95
CA GLY A 8 -21.98 -37.59 -67.22
C GLY A 8 -22.05 -37.25 -65.73
N CYS A 9 -21.91 -35.98 -65.38
CA CYS A 9 -22.45 -35.26 -64.21
C CYS A 9 -23.15 -35.98 -63.03
N ARG A 10 -22.85 -35.47 -61.81
CA ARG A 10 -23.57 -35.46 -60.51
C ARG A 10 -23.12 -36.45 -59.43
N HIS A 11 -22.05 -36.07 -58.72
CA HIS A 11 -21.87 -36.45 -57.32
C HIS A 11 -22.51 -35.40 -56.41
N ALA A 12 -23.44 -35.86 -55.58
CA ALA A 12 -23.96 -35.14 -54.44
C ALA A 12 -22.89 -35.11 -53.34
N TRP A 13 -22.43 -33.92 -52.97
CA TRP A 13 -21.70 -33.67 -51.73
C TRP A 13 -22.64 -32.96 -50.77
N HIS A 14 -22.95 -33.61 -49.65
CA HIS A 14 -23.46 -32.98 -48.43
C HIS A 14 -22.29 -32.71 -47.47
N PRO A 15 -22.45 -31.82 -46.48
CA PRO A 15 -21.51 -30.75 -46.18
C PRO A 15 -20.56 -31.08 -45.04
N LEU A 16 -19.29 -30.71 -45.21
CA LEU A 16 -18.30 -30.58 -44.13
C LEU A 16 -17.60 -29.22 -44.24
N GLN A 17 -18.39 -28.14 -44.29
CA GLN A 17 -17.90 -26.76 -44.26
C GLN A 17 -18.73 -25.88 -43.31
N GLY A 18 -19.03 -26.41 -42.12
CA GLY A 18 -19.77 -25.69 -41.07
C GLY A 18 -19.05 -25.52 -39.73
N ILE A 19 -17.81 -26.03 -39.58
CA ILE A 19 -17.14 -26.05 -38.26
C ILE A 19 -15.77 -25.34 -38.25
N VAL A 20 -15.19 -24.99 -39.41
CA VAL A 20 -13.89 -24.31 -39.45
C VAL A 20 -14.01 -22.78 -39.53
N LEU A 21 -15.18 -22.22 -39.85
CA LEU A 21 -15.39 -20.76 -39.89
C LEU A 21 -15.83 -20.15 -38.54
N ALA A 22 -16.21 -20.97 -37.56
CA ALA A 22 -16.54 -20.52 -36.21
C ALA A 22 -15.33 -20.50 -35.25
N ALA A 23 -14.24 -21.21 -35.59
CA ALA A 23 -13.02 -21.27 -34.78
C ALA A 23 -12.00 -20.17 -35.13
N VAL A 24 -12.15 -19.48 -36.28
CA VAL A 24 -11.29 -18.35 -36.67
C VAL A 24 -11.95 -17.00 -36.36
N LEU A 25 -13.26 -16.95 -36.12
CA LEU A 25 -13.96 -15.72 -35.69
C LEU A 25 -14.09 -15.55 -34.17
N CYS A 26 -13.79 -16.58 -33.36
CA CYS A 26 -13.87 -16.52 -31.90
C CYS A 26 -12.56 -16.11 -31.18
N CYS A 27 -11.49 -15.80 -31.92
CA CYS A 27 -10.21 -15.34 -31.35
C CYS A 27 -9.92 -13.84 -31.56
N ALA A 28 -10.87 -13.05 -32.09
CA ALA A 28 -10.66 -11.62 -32.37
C ALA A 28 -11.58 -10.68 -31.58
N VAL A 29 -12.13 -11.13 -30.45
CA VAL A 29 -12.89 -10.27 -29.53
C VAL A 29 -12.44 -10.53 -28.09
N ARG A 30 -11.18 -10.23 -27.80
CA ARG A 30 -10.67 -10.02 -26.43
C ARG A 30 -9.46 -9.09 -26.46
N HIS A 31 -9.71 -7.81 -26.71
CA HIS A 31 -9.02 -6.72 -26.02
C HIS A 31 -10.01 -5.56 -26.02
N THR A 32 -10.82 -5.43 -24.97
CA THR A 32 -11.17 -4.09 -24.51
C THR A 32 -9.83 -3.44 -24.19
N ASN A 33 -9.31 -2.67 -25.15
CA ASN A 33 -8.01 -2.02 -25.03
C ASN A 33 -8.02 -1.19 -23.75
N PRO A 34 -7.07 -1.39 -22.83
CA PRO A 34 -6.92 -0.45 -21.74
C PRO A 34 -6.62 0.92 -22.36
N THR A 35 -7.33 1.92 -21.89
CA THR A 35 -7.30 3.28 -22.40
C THR A 35 -6.28 4.09 -21.63
N TYR A 36 -5.00 4.10 -22.08
CA TYR A 36 -3.83 4.81 -21.52
C TYR A 36 -3.95 6.36 -21.44
N GLY A 37 -3.01 7.10 -20.86
CA GLY A 37 -3.07 8.57 -20.87
C GLY A 37 -2.12 9.25 -19.90
N PHE A 38 -1.03 9.83 -20.41
CA PHE A 38 -0.13 10.67 -19.62
C PHE A 38 -0.06 12.12 -20.12
N ALA A 39 0.31 13.04 -19.23
CA ALA A 39 0.53 14.44 -19.55
C ALA A 39 1.85 14.93 -18.94
N PRO A 40 2.82 15.45 -19.71
CA PRO A 40 3.99 16.11 -19.14
C PRO A 40 3.76 17.62 -18.96
N TRP A 41 4.55 18.23 -18.08
CA TRP A 41 4.62 19.68 -17.95
C TRP A 41 5.45 20.33 -19.05
N ALA A 42 5.08 21.56 -19.40
CA ALA A 42 5.82 22.44 -20.31
C ALA A 42 5.72 23.91 -19.85
N PRO A 43 6.56 24.81 -20.36
CA PRO A 43 6.48 26.23 -20.02
C PRO A 43 5.09 26.80 -20.30
N GLY A 44 4.42 27.29 -19.25
CA GLY A 44 3.08 27.86 -19.35
C GLY A 44 1.91 26.85 -19.27
N GLY A 45 2.17 25.56 -19.01
CA GLY A 45 1.09 24.60 -18.73
C GLY A 45 1.44 23.14 -19.06
N VAL A 46 0.49 22.43 -19.65
CA VAL A 46 0.68 21.05 -20.14
C VAL A 46 1.40 21.07 -21.49
N ALA A 47 2.28 20.10 -21.76
CA ALA A 47 3.01 19.97 -23.03
C ALA A 47 2.09 19.71 -24.24
N ASP A 48 2.43 20.22 -25.43
CA ASP A 48 1.75 19.84 -26.69
C ASP A 48 2.62 18.86 -27.49
N LEU A 49 2.54 17.56 -27.18
CA LEU A 49 3.45 16.57 -27.77
C LEU A 49 3.22 16.29 -29.27
N ILE A 50 2.11 16.75 -29.84
CA ILE A 50 1.82 16.58 -31.28
C ILE A 50 2.52 17.68 -32.09
N ASN A 51 2.39 18.94 -31.64
CA ASN A 51 2.93 20.07 -32.37
C ASN A 51 4.35 20.43 -31.92
N GLU A 52 4.69 20.14 -30.67
CA GLU A 52 5.96 20.47 -30.02
C GLU A 52 6.46 19.28 -29.18
N PRO A 53 6.85 18.16 -29.83
CA PRO A 53 7.14 16.88 -29.17
C PRO A 53 8.25 16.98 -28.11
N ASP A 54 9.19 17.90 -28.27
CA ASP A 54 10.30 18.08 -27.33
C ASP A 54 10.01 19.12 -26.23
N ASN A 55 8.88 19.83 -26.29
CA ASN A 55 8.58 20.94 -25.38
C ASN A 55 7.97 20.44 -24.05
N PHE A 56 8.82 19.87 -23.20
CA PHE A 56 8.46 19.45 -21.85
C PHE A 56 9.60 19.67 -20.84
N TYR A 57 9.29 19.55 -19.54
CA TYR A 57 10.27 19.52 -18.46
C TYR A 57 10.77 18.10 -18.21
N SER A 58 12.07 17.94 -18.05
CA SER A 58 12.67 16.72 -17.50
C SER A 58 14.04 17.02 -16.88
N PHE A 59 14.61 16.09 -16.12
CA PHE A 59 16.00 16.17 -15.71
C PHE A 59 16.93 15.83 -16.88
N GLU A 60 18.09 16.50 -16.96
CA GLU A 60 19.15 16.13 -17.91
C GLU A 60 19.92 14.91 -17.39
N GLU A 61 20.11 14.86 -16.07
CA GLU A 61 20.77 13.78 -15.36
C GLU A 61 19.82 12.60 -15.12
N ASN A 62 20.32 11.38 -15.29
CA ASN A 62 19.59 10.16 -14.93
C ASN A 62 19.84 9.73 -13.48
N VAL A 63 20.84 10.31 -12.80
CA VAL A 63 21.03 10.19 -11.35
C VAL A 63 20.48 11.45 -10.69
N ILE A 64 19.34 11.31 -10.04
CA ILE A 64 18.64 12.40 -9.38
C ILE A 64 18.96 12.33 -7.89
N THR A 65 19.76 13.28 -7.39
CA THR A 65 20.01 13.41 -5.96
C THR A 65 18.79 13.97 -5.24
N TRP A 66 18.48 13.44 -4.07
CA TRP A 66 17.34 13.89 -3.28
C TRP A 66 17.65 13.91 -1.79
N LYS A 67 16.92 14.72 -1.03
CA LYS A 67 17.02 14.76 0.44
C LYS A 67 15.69 15.11 1.10
N MET A 68 15.55 14.76 2.37
CA MET A 68 14.54 15.31 3.26
C MET A 68 15.19 16.44 4.08
N ASP A 69 14.56 17.62 4.11
CA ASP A 69 15.04 18.70 4.97
C ASP A 69 14.82 18.41 6.46
N ASP A 70 15.47 19.19 7.33
CA ASP A 70 15.42 18.94 8.77
C ASP A 70 14.02 19.07 9.37
N ALA A 71 13.19 19.97 8.83
CA ALA A 71 11.83 20.17 9.30
C ALA A 71 10.96 18.95 8.98
N PHE A 72 11.05 18.45 7.75
CA PHE A 72 10.39 17.23 7.32
C PHE A 72 10.84 16.03 8.16
N ARG A 73 12.15 15.85 8.35
CA ARG A 73 12.69 14.74 9.14
C ARG A 73 12.26 14.77 10.60
N ALA A 74 12.13 15.95 11.18
CA ALA A 74 11.64 16.13 12.55
C ALA A 74 10.16 15.76 12.67
N LEU A 75 9.33 16.15 11.68
CA LEU A 75 7.89 15.89 11.70
C LEU A 75 7.54 14.43 11.36
N PHE A 76 8.18 13.90 10.33
CA PHE A 76 8.02 12.53 9.82
C PHE A 76 9.22 11.70 10.25
N ALA A 77 9.24 11.26 11.52
CA ALA A 77 10.31 10.39 12.03
C ALA A 77 10.19 8.95 11.49
N SER A 78 11.21 8.13 11.69
CA SER A 78 11.13 6.68 11.40
C SER A 78 9.93 6.06 12.13
N PRO A 79 9.09 5.23 11.49
CA PRO A 79 9.28 4.58 10.19
C PRO A 79 8.82 5.37 8.95
N LEU A 80 8.24 6.57 9.08
CA LEU A 80 7.67 7.32 7.96
C LEU A 80 8.72 7.75 6.91
N GLN A 81 9.95 8.02 7.33
CA GLN A 81 11.07 8.28 6.40
C GLN A 81 11.38 7.08 5.50
N HIS A 82 11.14 5.86 5.97
CA HIS A 82 11.31 4.67 5.14
C HIS A 82 10.25 4.61 4.03
N GLN A 83 9.02 5.04 4.32
CA GLN A 83 7.94 5.10 3.33
C GLN A 83 8.25 6.11 2.22
N VAL A 84 8.88 7.23 2.55
CA VAL A 84 9.43 8.17 1.57
C VAL A 84 10.45 7.48 0.67
N ARG A 85 11.44 6.77 1.24
CA ARG A 85 12.45 6.04 0.46
C ARG A 85 11.81 5.02 -0.48
N LEU A 86 10.79 4.30 -0.02
CA LEU A 86 10.04 3.35 -0.84
C LEU A 86 9.26 4.03 -1.98
N ALA A 87 8.82 5.28 -1.82
CA ALA A 87 8.20 6.05 -2.92
C ALA A 87 9.23 6.39 -4.02
N PHE A 88 10.44 6.82 -3.64
CA PHE A 88 11.55 7.01 -4.59
C PHE A 88 11.96 5.69 -5.27
N GLN A 89 12.00 4.60 -4.50
CA GLN A 89 12.30 3.27 -5.03
C GLN A 89 11.24 2.80 -6.03
N GLU A 90 9.96 3.11 -5.82
CA GLU A 90 8.88 2.76 -6.77
C GLU A 90 9.15 3.37 -8.16
N TRP A 91 9.45 4.67 -8.24
CA TRP A 91 9.79 5.33 -9.50
C TRP A 91 11.10 4.80 -10.10
N GLN A 92 12.12 4.53 -9.27
CA GLN A 92 13.36 3.91 -9.73
C GLN A 92 13.08 2.54 -10.37
N THR A 93 12.35 1.67 -9.66
CA THR A 93 12.00 0.33 -10.11
C THR A 93 11.12 0.37 -11.36
N ALA A 94 10.17 1.29 -11.43
CA ALA A 94 9.35 1.51 -12.62
C ALA A 94 10.20 1.89 -13.85
N SER A 95 11.22 2.73 -13.65
CA SER A 95 12.09 3.15 -14.75
C SER A 95 13.08 2.06 -15.21
N ASN A 96 13.52 1.17 -14.31
CA ASN A 96 14.65 0.27 -14.57
C ASN A 96 14.29 -1.22 -14.75
N SER A 97 13.13 -1.68 -14.24
CA SER A 97 12.80 -3.10 -14.18
C SER A 97 12.00 -3.52 -15.40
N GLU A 98 12.57 -4.36 -16.26
CA GLU A 98 11.89 -4.95 -17.42
C GLU A 98 10.62 -5.71 -17.01
N ILE A 99 10.69 -6.42 -15.89
CA ILE A 99 9.56 -7.11 -15.27
C ILE A 99 8.44 -6.12 -14.93
N ARG A 100 8.78 -5.00 -14.27
CA ARG A 100 7.79 -4.00 -13.89
C ARG A 100 7.14 -3.35 -15.10
N ARG A 101 7.94 -3.11 -16.14
CA ARG A 101 7.55 -2.45 -17.40
C ARG A 101 6.73 -3.34 -18.33
N SER A 102 6.90 -4.66 -18.23
CA SER A 102 6.10 -5.66 -18.95
C SER A 102 4.79 -6.02 -18.24
N SER A 103 4.55 -5.52 -17.03
CA SER A 103 3.28 -5.70 -16.33
C SER A 103 2.12 -5.09 -17.14
N THR A 104 1.05 -5.85 -17.30
CA THR A 104 -0.21 -5.39 -17.89
C THR A 104 -1.12 -4.69 -16.87
N ARG A 105 -0.69 -4.61 -15.60
CA ARG A 105 -1.45 -3.95 -14.54
C ARG A 105 -1.46 -2.44 -14.80
N TYR A 106 -2.64 -1.91 -15.12
CA TYR A 106 -2.79 -0.52 -15.52
C TYR A 106 -2.50 0.44 -14.38
N GLY A 107 -2.99 0.14 -13.18
CA GLY A 107 -2.71 0.91 -11.98
C GLY A 107 -3.02 0.02 -10.79
N TYR A 108 -2.57 0.41 -9.61
CA TYR A 108 -3.04 -0.24 -8.43
C TYR A 108 -3.23 0.75 -7.29
N GLN A 109 -4.47 0.76 -6.81
CA GLN A 109 -4.92 1.48 -5.65
C GLN A 109 -5.70 0.47 -4.81
N ARG A 110 -5.37 0.37 -3.52
CA ARG A 110 -6.16 -0.43 -2.60
C ARG A 110 -7.37 0.36 -2.13
N ARG A 111 -8.46 -0.38 -1.98
CA ARG A 111 -9.72 0.06 -1.40
C ARG A 111 -10.18 -1.02 -0.42
N GLY A 112 -9.50 -1.12 0.72
CA GLY A 112 -9.94 -1.97 1.83
C GLY A 112 -11.12 -1.37 2.60
N GLY A 113 -11.83 -0.40 2.02
CA GLY A 113 -12.74 0.46 2.75
C GLY A 113 -12.06 1.71 3.31
N PRO A 114 -12.86 2.73 3.64
CA PRO A 114 -12.40 4.02 4.13
C PRO A 114 -11.73 3.89 5.50
N GLN A 115 -10.55 4.48 5.60
CA GLN A 115 -9.78 4.61 6.83
C GLN A 115 -9.57 6.10 7.11
N GLU A 116 -9.53 6.50 8.37
CA GLU A 116 -9.38 7.90 8.80
C GLU A 116 -7.90 8.36 8.75
N PHE A 117 -7.23 8.15 7.61
CA PHE A 117 -5.87 8.63 7.38
C PHE A 117 -5.59 8.84 5.89
N PHE A 118 -4.52 9.57 5.59
CA PHE A 118 -3.94 9.65 4.25
C PHE A 118 -2.60 8.91 4.20
N ASP A 119 -2.45 8.04 3.21
CA ASP A 119 -1.22 7.26 3.02
C ASP A 119 -0.08 8.15 2.52
N LEU A 120 0.93 8.34 3.36
CA LEU A 120 2.11 9.16 3.07
C LEU A 120 2.79 8.69 1.79
N ARG A 121 2.92 7.37 1.59
CA ARG A 121 3.62 6.83 0.43
C ARG A 121 2.90 7.17 -0.87
N SER A 122 1.58 7.01 -0.93
CA SER A 122 0.78 7.37 -2.10
C SER A 122 0.93 8.84 -2.46
N ILE A 123 0.86 9.73 -1.46
CA ILE A 123 1.07 11.17 -1.66
C ILE A 123 2.45 11.43 -2.25
N VAL A 124 3.51 10.87 -1.65
CA VAL A 124 4.89 11.11 -2.12
C VAL A 124 5.12 10.52 -3.52
N VAL A 125 4.55 9.35 -3.85
CA VAL A 125 4.65 8.79 -5.21
C VAL A 125 4.02 9.73 -6.23
N HIS A 126 2.83 10.28 -5.96
CA HIS A 126 2.16 11.25 -6.81
C HIS A 126 2.98 12.54 -6.97
N GLU A 127 3.38 13.15 -5.86
CA GLU A 127 4.13 14.41 -5.88
C GLU A 127 5.52 14.26 -6.51
N LEU A 128 6.15 13.09 -6.40
CA LEU A 128 7.40 12.80 -7.09
C LEU A 128 7.21 12.76 -8.62
N GLY A 129 6.05 12.32 -9.12
CA GLY A 129 5.72 12.40 -10.55
C GLY A 129 5.72 13.83 -11.07
N HIS A 130 5.14 14.77 -10.31
CA HIS A 130 5.28 16.20 -10.60
C HIS A 130 6.73 16.66 -10.55
N ALA A 131 7.48 16.24 -9.54
CA ALA A 131 8.86 16.69 -9.36
C ALA A 131 9.77 16.31 -10.53
N ILE A 132 9.45 15.21 -11.23
CA ILE A 132 10.13 14.72 -12.43
C ILE A 132 9.47 15.20 -13.75
N GLY A 133 8.54 16.15 -13.69
CA GLY A 133 7.99 16.83 -14.87
C GLY A 133 6.70 16.26 -15.44
N LEU A 134 6.01 15.38 -14.71
CA LEU A 134 4.67 14.91 -15.10
C LEU A 134 3.57 15.84 -14.57
N GLN A 135 2.41 15.74 -15.20
CA GLN A 135 1.21 16.49 -14.91
C GLN A 135 0.01 15.56 -14.85
N HIS A 136 -1.04 16.02 -14.18
CA HIS A 136 -2.35 15.38 -14.10
C HIS A 136 -2.97 15.15 -15.48
N PRO A 137 -3.18 13.89 -15.91
CA PRO A 137 -3.75 13.59 -17.23
C PRO A 137 -5.23 13.97 -17.30
N ASP A 138 -5.99 13.77 -16.22
CA ASP A 138 -7.39 14.20 -16.09
C ASP A 138 -7.55 15.73 -16.04
N ALA A 139 -6.65 16.42 -15.34
CA ALA A 139 -6.66 17.88 -15.34
C ALA A 139 -6.38 18.45 -16.72
N SER A 140 -5.50 17.81 -17.49
CA SER A 140 -5.28 18.21 -18.88
C SER A 140 -6.55 17.97 -19.70
N TYR A 141 -7.08 16.74 -19.71
CA TYR A 141 -8.16 16.38 -20.61
C TYR A 141 -9.49 17.11 -20.31
N PHE A 142 -9.85 17.30 -19.03
CA PHE A 142 -11.16 17.83 -18.64
C PHE A 142 -11.18 19.33 -18.34
N ASN A 143 -10.06 19.98 -18.00
CA ASN A 143 -10.08 21.40 -17.67
C ASN A 143 -9.89 22.28 -18.92
N LEU A 144 -10.47 23.48 -18.87
CA LEU A 144 -10.19 24.52 -19.85
C LEU A 144 -8.86 25.22 -19.51
N ASN A 145 -8.09 25.53 -20.53
CA ASN A 145 -6.97 26.44 -20.44
C ASN A 145 -7.48 27.84 -20.13
N GLY A 146 -7.07 28.40 -19.00
CA GLY A 146 -7.51 29.72 -18.54
C GLY A 146 -7.13 30.87 -19.48
N ALA A 147 -6.12 30.70 -20.33
CA ALA A 147 -5.69 31.71 -21.30
C ALA A 147 -6.47 31.63 -22.62
N THR A 148 -6.86 30.42 -23.07
CA THR A 148 -7.53 30.23 -24.37
C THR A 148 -9.02 29.89 -24.26
N ASN A 149 -9.49 29.55 -23.06
CA ASN A 149 -10.82 29.05 -22.76
C ASN A 149 -11.20 27.81 -23.60
N GLN A 150 -10.22 26.99 -24.00
CA GLN A 150 -10.38 25.73 -24.71
C GLN A 150 -9.86 24.56 -23.86
N PRO A 151 -10.36 23.32 -24.00
CA PRO A 151 -9.82 22.16 -23.27
C PRO A 151 -8.31 21.98 -23.52
N TYR A 152 -7.54 21.54 -22.52
CA TYR A 152 -6.18 21.08 -22.80
C TYR A 152 -6.26 19.70 -23.50
N LEU A 153 -6.23 19.68 -24.83
CA LEU A 153 -6.16 18.43 -25.61
C LEU A 153 -4.73 17.84 -25.55
N LYS A 154 -4.27 17.53 -24.33
CA LYS A 154 -2.85 17.33 -24.01
C LYS A 154 -2.58 16.11 -23.11
N ASN A 155 -3.53 15.19 -23.08
CA ASN A 155 -3.33 13.87 -22.52
C ASN A 155 -2.99 12.91 -23.66
N TYR A 156 -1.82 12.28 -23.62
CA TYR A 156 -1.21 11.59 -24.75
C TYR A 156 -1.03 10.09 -24.51
N ARG A 157 -0.98 9.37 -25.63
CA ARG A 157 -0.60 7.96 -25.74
C ARG A 157 0.33 7.77 -26.91
N LEU A 158 1.15 6.72 -26.88
CA LEU A 158 1.92 6.30 -28.04
C LEU A 158 1.12 5.25 -28.83
N ASP A 159 1.06 5.39 -30.15
CA ASP A 159 0.49 4.38 -31.03
C ASP A 159 1.47 3.21 -31.29
N ALA A 160 1.08 2.25 -32.12
CA ALA A 160 1.93 1.10 -32.45
C ALA A 160 3.23 1.47 -33.19
N ALA A 161 3.32 2.68 -33.74
CA ALA A 161 4.51 3.23 -34.38
C ALA A 161 5.35 4.11 -33.42
N GLY A 162 4.87 4.36 -32.19
CA GLY A 162 5.49 5.25 -31.22
C GLY A 162 5.08 6.71 -31.35
N GLU A 163 4.06 7.03 -32.16
CA GLU A 163 3.62 8.40 -32.39
C GLU A 163 2.58 8.84 -31.35
N PRO A 164 2.68 10.08 -30.82
CA PRO A 164 1.75 10.57 -29.81
C PRO A 164 0.35 10.88 -30.39
N TYR A 165 -0.72 10.50 -29.67
CA TYR A 165 -2.10 10.89 -29.97
C TYR A 165 -2.90 11.21 -28.70
N VAL A 166 -3.95 12.05 -28.82
CA VAL A 166 -4.76 12.49 -27.68
C VAL A 166 -5.76 11.41 -27.23
N SER A 167 -5.88 11.20 -25.92
CA SER A 167 -6.85 10.27 -25.34
C SER A 167 -7.34 10.65 -23.95
N PRO A 168 -8.54 10.20 -23.53
CA PRO A 168 -8.99 10.37 -22.15
C PRO A 168 -8.16 9.50 -21.19
N PRO A 169 -7.97 9.92 -19.92
CA PRO A 169 -7.43 9.06 -18.88
C PRO A 169 -8.41 7.92 -18.56
N SER A 170 -7.90 6.84 -17.99
CA SER A 170 -8.69 5.70 -17.53
C SER A 170 -9.26 5.88 -16.12
N GLY A 171 -8.73 6.81 -15.33
CA GLY A 171 -9.04 6.96 -13.92
C GLY A 171 -8.08 6.20 -13.01
N GLY A 172 -7.29 5.25 -13.53
CA GLY A 172 -6.36 4.37 -12.81
C GLY A 172 -4.97 4.92 -12.45
N GLU A 173 -4.67 6.14 -12.92
CA GLU A 173 -3.34 6.73 -12.94
C GLU A 173 -2.89 7.22 -11.56
N VAL A 174 -1.61 7.05 -11.22
CA VAL A 174 -1.09 7.64 -9.97
C VAL A 174 -1.06 9.16 -10.07
N MET A 175 -0.91 9.70 -11.27
CA MET A 175 -0.92 11.15 -11.51
C MET A 175 -2.32 11.75 -11.63
N ASN A 176 -3.42 11.05 -11.36
CA ASN A 176 -4.73 11.70 -11.44
C ASN A 176 -4.96 12.77 -10.36
N GLU A 177 -5.57 13.89 -10.75
CA GLU A 177 -6.01 14.94 -9.83
C GLU A 177 -7.21 14.49 -8.99
N GLY A 178 -8.10 13.67 -9.57
CA GLY A 178 -9.28 13.13 -8.90
C GLY A 178 -9.58 11.69 -9.29
N TRP A 179 -10.40 11.03 -8.48
CA TRP A 179 -10.74 9.63 -8.69
C TRP A 179 -12.25 9.41 -8.62
N ASP A 180 -12.79 8.70 -9.60
CA ASP A 180 -14.12 8.10 -9.57
C ASP A 180 -14.16 6.86 -10.48
N GLU A 181 -14.42 5.69 -9.90
CA GLU A 181 -14.51 4.42 -10.66
C GLU A 181 -15.71 4.40 -11.61
N ASP A 182 -16.71 5.26 -11.35
CA ASP A 182 -17.93 5.39 -12.13
C ASP A 182 -17.91 6.63 -13.05
N SER A 183 -16.78 7.37 -13.10
CA SER A 183 -16.70 8.55 -13.96
C SER A 183 -16.83 8.17 -15.44
N LEU A 184 -17.84 8.74 -16.09
CA LEU A 184 -18.00 8.61 -17.53
C LEU A 184 -16.91 9.42 -18.24
N PRO A 185 -16.49 9.01 -19.46
CA PRO A 185 -15.67 9.86 -20.32
C PRO A 185 -16.34 11.24 -20.50
N GLY A 186 -15.71 12.29 -19.96
CA GLY A 186 -16.15 13.69 -20.12
C GLY A 186 -16.62 14.38 -18.85
N SER A 187 -16.79 13.68 -17.73
CA SER A 187 -17.04 14.30 -16.42
C SER A 187 -15.80 14.22 -15.56
N LYS A 188 -15.29 15.38 -15.13
CA LYS A 188 -14.14 15.43 -14.23
C LYS A 188 -14.46 14.67 -12.93
N PRO A 189 -13.65 13.67 -12.54
CA PRO A 189 -13.85 13.00 -11.27
C PRO A 189 -13.65 14.01 -10.13
N PRO A 190 -14.28 13.77 -8.98
CA PRO A 190 -14.05 14.59 -7.82
C PRO A 190 -12.55 14.59 -7.42
N LYS A 191 -11.91 15.77 -7.26
CA LYS A 191 -10.48 15.90 -6.93
C LYS A 191 -10.08 15.21 -5.62
N GLY A 192 -8.91 14.60 -5.59
CA GLY A 192 -8.20 14.12 -4.42
C GLY A 192 -8.21 12.61 -4.22
N LEU A 193 -7.32 12.15 -3.33
CA LEU A 193 -7.32 10.78 -2.80
C LEU A 193 -8.62 10.56 -2.01
N PRO A 194 -9.44 9.55 -2.37
CA PRO A 194 -10.61 9.20 -1.58
C PRO A 194 -10.18 8.64 -0.22
N SER A 195 -11.08 8.69 0.77
CA SER A 195 -10.76 8.19 2.11
C SER A 195 -10.46 6.69 2.05
N GLY A 196 -9.38 6.24 2.71
CA GLY A 196 -8.93 4.86 2.63
C GLY A 196 -8.34 4.44 1.28
N ALA A 197 -7.98 5.38 0.40
CA ALA A 197 -7.04 5.11 -0.68
C ALA A 197 -5.61 5.04 -0.14
N TYR A 198 -4.91 3.96 -0.43
CA TYR A 198 -3.52 3.75 -0.03
C TYR A 198 -2.78 2.88 -1.04
N TRP A 199 -1.46 2.87 -0.89
CA TRP A 199 -0.55 2.05 -1.67
C TRP A 199 -0.69 2.28 -3.18
N GLN A 200 -0.74 3.54 -3.61
CA GLN A 200 -0.66 3.88 -5.03
C GLN A 200 0.74 3.55 -5.58
N THR A 201 0.76 3.02 -6.79
CA THR A 201 1.99 2.64 -7.51
C THR A 201 1.95 3.20 -8.92
N VAL A 202 3.11 3.30 -9.55
CA VAL A 202 3.25 3.87 -10.90
C VAL A 202 2.38 3.08 -11.88
N SER A 203 1.49 3.76 -12.59
CA SER A 203 0.55 3.12 -13.49
C SER A 203 1.22 2.85 -14.86
N LYS A 204 0.52 2.18 -15.77
CA LYS A 204 1.03 1.95 -17.13
C LYS A 204 1.27 3.26 -17.88
N ASP A 205 0.51 4.30 -17.56
CA ASP A 205 0.64 5.61 -18.19
C ASP A 205 1.92 6.31 -17.81
N GLU A 206 2.29 6.26 -16.53
CA GLU A 206 3.56 6.80 -16.07
C GLU A 206 4.75 5.98 -16.60
N LEU A 207 4.59 4.67 -16.84
CA LEU A 207 5.63 3.89 -17.54
C LEU A 207 5.82 4.37 -18.98
N GLU A 208 4.74 4.64 -19.72
CA GLU A 208 4.83 5.20 -21.08
C GLU A 208 5.39 6.63 -21.07
N ALA A 209 5.04 7.43 -20.06
CA ALA A 209 5.61 8.75 -19.88
C ALA A 209 7.11 8.69 -19.61
N LEU A 210 7.57 7.76 -18.75
CA LEU A 210 9.00 7.53 -18.50
C LEU A 210 9.73 7.17 -19.81
N ASP A 211 9.12 6.37 -20.68
CA ASP A 211 9.72 5.93 -21.96
C ASP A 211 9.84 7.05 -22.98
N TYR A 212 8.87 7.96 -22.96
CA TYR A 212 8.85 9.11 -23.85
C TYR A 212 9.76 10.25 -23.36
N VAL A 213 9.67 10.58 -22.07
CA VAL A 213 10.32 11.76 -21.47
C VAL A 213 11.80 11.49 -21.17
N TYR A 214 12.16 10.25 -20.84
CA TYR A 214 13.51 9.87 -20.43
C TYR A 214 14.11 8.81 -21.35
N ASP A 215 15.29 9.10 -21.91
CA ASP A 215 16.03 8.18 -22.78
C ASP A 215 16.70 7.04 -22.01
N ARG A 216 16.73 7.11 -20.67
CA ARG A 216 17.43 6.19 -19.76
C ARG A 216 16.68 5.99 -18.46
N PRO A 217 16.88 4.85 -17.79
CA PRO A 217 16.35 4.63 -16.45
C PRO A 217 16.86 5.68 -15.44
N LEU A 218 15.97 6.10 -14.56
CA LEU A 218 16.26 7.01 -13.45
C LEU A 218 16.86 6.24 -12.27
N THR A 219 17.78 6.88 -11.58
CA THR A 219 18.34 6.43 -10.30
C THR A 219 18.17 7.55 -9.29
N PHE A 220 17.58 7.25 -8.15
CA PHE A 220 17.40 8.23 -7.08
C PHE A 220 18.41 7.97 -5.98
N GLN A 221 19.24 8.97 -5.69
CA GLN A 221 20.28 8.89 -4.69
C GLN A 221 19.97 9.81 -3.51
N GLU A 222 19.69 9.24 -2.34
CA GLU A 222 19.55 10.03 -1.11
C GLU A 222 20.92 10.61 -0.73
N VAL A 223 20.96 11.91 -0.45
CA VAL A 223 22.15 12.62 0.04
C VAL A 223 21.89 13.16 1.45
N GLY A 224 22.95 13.55 2.17
CA GLY A 224 22.84 14.13 3.49
C GLY A 224 21.99 15.41 3.52
N PRO A 225 21.41 15.77 4.69
CA PRO A 225 20.54 16.95 4.81
C PRO A 225 21.24 18.26 4.42
N ASP A 226 22.55 18.34 4.66
CA ASP A 226 23.39 19.51 4.36
C ASP A 226 23.94 19.54 2.92
N GLU A 227 23.74 18.47 2.15
CA GLU A 227 24.23 18.36 0.77
C GLU A 227 23.25 19.01 -0.23
N ASP A 228 23.77 19.42 -1.39
CA ASP A 228 22.92 19.89 -2.48
C ASP A 228 22.19 18.71 -3.14
N ALA A 229 20.89 18.87 -3.37
CA ALA A 229 20.03 17.88 -3.98
C ALA A 229 19.21 18.48 -5.11
N LEU A 230 18.92 17.68 -6.15
CA LEU A 230 18.03 18.06 -7.24
C LEU A 230 16.56 18.09 -6.78
N ILE A 231 16.17 17.17 -5.90
CA ILE A 231 14.84 17.12 -5.28
C ILE A 231 14.96 17.32 -3.78
N THR A 232 14.20 18.25 -3.19
CA THR A 232 14.12 18.41 -1.73
C THR A 232 12.70 18.12 -1.24
N LEU A 233 12.57 17.18 -0.30
CA LEU A 233 11.34 16.99 0.46
C LEU A 233 11.27 18.02 1.59
N THR A 234 10.17 18.74 1.62
CA THR A 234 9.94 19.85 2.54
C THR A 234 8.53 19.77 3.14
N LEU A 235 8.25 20.66 4.08
CA LEU A 235 6.91 20.87 4.61
C LEU A 235 6.30 22.15 4.05
N PHE A 236 4.99 22.17 3.93
CA PHE A 236 4.23 23.41 3.76
C PHE A 236 3.04 23.43 4.70
N ALA A 237 2.67 24.64 5.13
CA ALA A 237 1.41 24.86 5.83
C ALA A 237 0.26 24.63 4.84
N GLY A 238 -0.56 23.61 5.08
CA GLY A 238 -1.69 23.24 4.24
C GLY A 238 -2.51 24.46 3.80
N GLY A 239 -2.58 24.72 2.49
CA GLY A 239 -3.06 25.99 1.92
C GLY A 239 -4.55 26.08 1.58
N GLY A 240 -5.37 25.12 1.99
CA GLY A 240 -6.83 25.19 1.86
C GLY A 240 -7.46 25.51 3.22
N ALA A 241 -8.54 26.30 3.26
CA ALA A 241 -9.29 26.61 4.48
C ALA A 241 -9.80 25.37 5.24
N ASP A 242 -9.73 24.18 4.61
CA ASP A 242 -10.29 22.91 5.07
C ASP A 242 -9.24 21.78 5.24
N GLY A 243 -7.93 22.08 5.17
CA GLY A 243 -6.87 21.07 5.40
C GLY A 243 -6.78 19.96 4.34
N THR A 244 -7.31 20.20 3.14
CA THR A 244 -7.46 19.19 2.09
C THR A 244 -6.26 19.09 1.16
N THR A 245 -5.39 20.10 1.04
CA THR A 245 -4.17 19.97 0.22
C THR A 245 -3.13 19.15 0.97
N LEU A 246 -2.77 17.99 0.44
CA LEU A 246 -1.85 17.04 1.11
C LEU A 246 -0.41 17.19 0.62
N GLY A 247 -0.25 17.56 -0.65
CA GLY A 247 1.03 17.65 -1.32
C GLY A 247 1.04 18.79 -2.33
N SER A 248 2.24 19.30 -2.59
CA SER A 248 2.53 20.19 -3.71
C SER A 248 3.93 19.91 -4.20
N SER A 249 4.10 19.89 -5.51
CA SER A 249 5.38 19.62 -6.12
C SER A 249 5.54 20.35 -7.44
N GLY A 250 6.77 20.50 -7.91
CA GLY A 250 7.02 21.26 -9.12
C GLY A 250 8.50 21.41 -9.44
N PRO A 251 8.87 21.49 -10.74
CA PRO A 251 10.12 22.12 -11.12
C PRO A 251 10.21 23.55 -10.55
N ASP A 252 10.94 23.73 -9.46
CA ASP A 252 11.16 25.04 -8.83
C ASP A 252 12.06 25.92 -9.70
N ALA A 253 13.03 25.29 -10.37
CA ALA A 253 13.98 25.97 -11.23
C ALA A 253 14.32 25.13 -12.46
N SER A 254 14.47 25.81 -13.59
CA SER A 254 14.75 25.16 -14.87
C SER A 254 15.51 26.06 -15.83
N ARG A 255 16.23 25.47 -16.78
CA ARG A 255 16.91 26.15 -17.89
C ARG A 255 16.36 25.65 -19.22
N SER A 256 16.34 26.50 -20.25
CA SER A 256 15.98 26.05 -21.61
C SER A 256 16.99 25.01 -22.09
N ARG A 257 16.53 23.95 -22.78
CA ARG A 257 17.45 23.00 -23.43
C ARG A 257 18.23 23.67 -24.55
N ASP A 258 17.55 24.55 -25.28
CA ASP A 258 18.11 25.44 -26.29
C ASP A 258 17.66 26.89 -25.98
N PRO A 259 18.58 27.82 -25.66
CA PRO A 259 18.25 29.21 -25.39
C PRO A 259 17.56 29.93 -26.55
N ASP A 260 17.80 29.50 -27.79
CA ASP A 260 17.28 30.11 -29.01
C ASP A 260 16.03 29.39 -29.55
N ASN A 261 15.68 28.23 -28.98
CA ASN A 261 14.51 27.45 -29.36
C ASN A 261 13.64 27.07 -28.16
N ALA A 262 12.53 27.81 -27.98
CA ALA A 262 11.56 27.55 -26.93
C ALA A 262 10.86 26.18 -27.06
N SER A 263 10.79 25.60 -28.27
CA SER A 263 10.14 24.29 -28.49
C SER A 263 11.01 23.12 -28.04
N ALA A 264 12.26 23.34 -27.66
CA ALA A 264 13.16 22.28 -27.20
C ALA A 264 12.87 21.83 -25.75
N GLY A 265 11.95 22.50 -25.05
CA GLY A 265 11.63 22.20 -23.65
C GLY A 265 12.67 22.74 -22.66
N ARG A 266 12.64 22.21 -21.44
CA ARG A 266 13.48 22.70 -20.34
C ARG A 266 14.08 21.57 -19.52
N TRP A 267 15.32 21.78 -19.08
CA TRP A 267 15.97 20.97 -18.05
C TRP A 267 15.57 21.46 -16.67
N ILE A 268 15.09 20.55 -15.83
CA ILE A 268 14.83 20.77 -14.41
C ILE A 268 16.20 20.82 -13.71
N ASN A 269 16.45 21.91 -12.98
CA ASN A 269 17.68 22.08 -12.19
C ASN A 269 17.44 21.86 -10.70
N ARG A 270 16.20 22.06 -10.26
CA ARG A 270 15.76 21.89 -8.89
C ARG A 270 14.25 21.66 -8.87
N SER A 271 13.82 20.81 -7.96
CA SER A 271 12.44 20.48 -7.72
C SER A 271 12.21 20.33 -6.22
N SER A 272 10.96 20.53 -5.80
CA SER A 272 10.55 20.31 -4.41
C SER A 272 9.34 19.39 -4.36
N VAL A 273 9.28 18.57 -3.31
CA VAL A 273 8.11 17.79 -2.95
C VAL A 273 7.72 18.26 -1.54
N ALA A 274 6.69 19.08 -1.45
CA ALA A 274 6.21 19.62 -0.19
C ALA A 274 5.02 18.79 0.30
N ILE A 275 5.06 18.33 1.55
CA ILE A 275 3.97 17.60 2.20
C ILE A 275 3.35 18.46 3.30
N SER A 276 2.02 18.39 3.43
CA SER A 276 1.28 19.19 4.40
C SER A 276 1.64 18.80 5.83
N ASP A 277 1.83 19.80 6.69
CA ASP A 277 2.01 19.62 8.13
C ASP A 277 0.71 19.86 8.95
N ASP A 278 -0.40 20.15 8.26
CA ASP A 278 -1.70 20.49 8.86
C ASP A 278 -2.86 19.95 8.02
N ALA A 279 -2.81 18.66 7.70
CA ALA A 279 -3.87 17.97 6.96
C ALA A 279 -5.09 17.65 7.85
N ALA A 280 -6.27 17.58 7.24
CA ALA A 280 -7.53 17.31 7.94
C ALA A 280 -7.62 15.90 8.57
N LEU A 281 -6.86 14.94 8.03
CA LEU A 281 -6.65 13.61 8.62
C LEU A 281 -5.15 13.37 8.78
N PRO A 282 -4.73 12.48 9.69
CA PRO A 282 -3.33 12.13 9.86
C PRO A 282 -2.70 11.63 8.56
N ILE A 283 -1.53 12.20 8.19
CA ILE A 283 -0.69 11.69 7.11
C ILE A 283 0.30 10.70 7.72
N GLY A 284 0.32 9.47 7.22
CA GLY A 284 1.14 8.41 7.82
C GLY A 284 0.98 7.05 7.16
N VAL A 285 1.12 6.00 7.98
CA VAL A 285 0.80 4.61 7.62
C VAL A 285 -0.11 4.00 8.65
N LEU A 286 -1.01 3.12 8.22
CA LEU A 286 -1.88 2.37 9.12
C LEU A 286 -1.37 0.92 9.21
N PRO A 287 -0.59 0.58 10.25
CA PRO A 287 -0.01 -0.75 10.37
C PRO A 287 -1.01 -1.77 10.95
N ARG A 288 -0.71 -3.06 10.77
CA ARG A 288 -1.37 -4.12 11.53
C ARG A 288 -0.34 -5.12 12.04
N ALA A 289 -0.41 -5.40 13.34
CA ALA A 289 0.36 -6.45 14.00
C ALA A 289 -0.37 -7.79 13.88
N ALA A 290 0.34 -8.84 13.46
CA ALA A 290 -0.15 -10.22 13.55
C ALA A 290 0.94 -11.13 14.09
N ALA A 291 0.53 -12.07 14.94
CA ALA A 291 1.43 -13.04 15.56
C ALA A 291 0.82 -14.44 15.51
N TRP A 292 1.68 -15.43 15.68
CA TRP A 292 1.32 -16.83 15.66
C TRP A 292 2.11 -17.61 16.72
N SER A 293 1.36 -18.33 17.54
CA SER A 293 1.85 -19.41 18.39
C SER A 293 1.87 -20.68 17.54
N TYR A 294 3.02 -21.05 17.00
CA TYR A 294 3.19 -22.25 16.18
C TYR A 294 3.67 -23.42 17.05
N ARG A 295 2.91 -24.53 17.05
CA ARG A 295 3.31 -25.80 17.65
C ARG A 295 3.69 -26.80 16.57
N ASN A 296 4.92 -27.33 16.66
CA ASN A 296 5.43 -28.30 15.72
C ASN A 296 4.80 -29.68 15.97
N THR A 297 4.05 -30.22 15.01
CA THR A 297 3.51 -31.58 15.08
C THR A 297 3.89 -32.46 13.89
N THR A 298 4.86 -32.04 13.06
CA THR A 298 5.30 -32.78 11.85
C THR A 298 5.99 -34.11 12.16
N GLY A 299 6.40 -34.32 13.41
CA GLY A 299 7.22 -35.45 13.83
C GLY A 299 8.73 -35.29 13.56
N GLU A 300 9.13 -34.23 12.85
CA GLU A 300 10.53 -33.87 12.60
C GLU A 300 10.86 -32.51 13.22
N ALA A 301 12.13 -32.27 13.51
CA ALA A 301 12.55 -30.97 14.03
C ALA A 301 12.53 -29.90 12.92
N VAL A 302 12.06 -28.69 13.25
CA VAL A 302 11.98 -27.55 12.32
C VAL A 302 13.19 -26.63 12.51
N ASP A 303 13.79 -26.18 11.41
CA ASP A 303 14.96 -25.29 11.41
C ASP A 303 14.68 -23.91 10.79
N ALA A 304 13.59 -23.76 10.03
CA ALA A 304 13.21 -22.52 9.39
C ALA A 304 11.70 -22.44 9.16
N MET A 305 11.18 -21.21 9.14
CA MET A 305 9.82 -20.91 8.68
C MET A 305 9.88 -19.80 7.63
N SER A 306 9.05 -19.90 6.60
CA SER A 306 8.90 -18.87 5.56
C SER A 306 7.43 -18.48 5.49
N ILE A 307 7.16 -17.19 5.60
CA ILE A 307 5.80 -16.61 5.53
C ILE A 307 5.77 -15.66 4.36
N ALA A 308 4.97 -16.00 3.36
CA ALA A 308 4.61 -15.10 2.28
C ALA A 308 3.35 -14.32 2.65
N THR A 309 3.39 -13.02 2.46
CA THR A 309 2.32 -12.07 2.72
C THR A 309 1.84 -11.45 1.42
N ARG A 310 0.60 -10.99 1.42
CA ARG A 310 0.02 -10.13 0.40
C ARG A 310 -0.39 -8.83 1.04
N GLY A 311 -0.22 -7.74 0.30
CA GLY A 311 -0.77 -6.44 0.65
C GLY A 311 0.26 -5.35 0.93
N THR A 312 1.55 -5.68 0.95
CA THR A 312 2.64 -4.71 1.12
C THR A 312 3.73 -4.90 0.07
N SER A 313 4.42 -3.82 -0.31
CA SER A 313 5.70 -3.91 -1.04
C SER A 313 6.89 -3.66 -0.15
N ASN A 314 6.70 -3.42 1.15
CA ASN A 314 7.79 -3.22 2.08
C ASN A 314 8.50 -4.57 2.32
N PRO A 315 9.78 -4.70 1.94
CA PRO A 315 10.52 -5.95 2.16
C PRO A 315 10.72 -6.23 3.65
N ASP A 316 10.88 -5.18 4.45
CA ASP A 316 11.19 -5.30 5.86
C ASP A 316 9.95 -4.98 6.71
N PRO A 317 9.53 -5.88 7.61
CA PRO A 317 8.49 -5.56 8.58
C PRO A 317 8.85 -4.31 9.40
N LEU A 318 7.84 -3.53 9.77
CA LEU A 318 8.02 -2.40 10.71
C LEU A 318 8.50 -2.89 12.07
N GLU A 319 7.99 -4.04 12.49
CA GLU A 319 8.42 -4.78 13.67
C GLU A 319 8.33 -6.27 13.35
N SER A 320 9.21 -7.07 13.92
CA SER A 320 9.11 -8.52 13.89
C SER A 320 9.69 -9.10 15.17
N PHE A 321 9.20 -10.27 15.56
CA PHE A 321 9.73 -10.96 16.73
C PHE A 321 9.69 -12.46 16.56
N SER A 322 10.47 -13.12 17.41
CA SER A 322 10.26 -14.51 17.77
C SER A 322 10.59 -14.69 19.24
N SER A 323 9.78 -15.45 19.97
CA SER A 323 9.97 -15.67 21.41
C SER A 323 9.80 -17.14 21.81
N GLY A 324 10.19 -17.45 23.05
CA GLY A 324 10.22 -18.80 23.59
C GLY A 324 11.60 -19.48 23.57
N PRO A 325 11.72 -20.69 24.16
CA PRO A 325 12.99 -21.40 24.34
C PRO A 325 13.68 -21.83 23.04
N ARG A 326 12.91 -21.93 21.95
CA ARG A 326 13.36 -22.34 20.61
C ARG A 326 13.12 -21.24 19.56
N ARG A 327 13.07 -19.97 19.98
CA ARG A 327 12.84 -18.83 19.09
C ARG A 327 13.84 -18.76 17.93
N PHE A 328 13.39 -18.24 16.81
CA PHE A 328 14.24 -17.85 15.69
C PHE A 328 15.09 -16.64 16.08
N THR A 329 16.33 -16.57 15.58
CA THR A 329 17.24 -15.46 15.88
C THR A 329 17.53 -14.56 14.68
N THR A 330 17.22 -15.05 13.48
CA THR A 330 17.37 -14.31 12.23
C THR A 330 16.00 -14.17 11.58
N ILE A 331 15.65 -12.95 11.19
CA ILE A 331 14.46 -12.63 10.40
C ILE A 331 14.92 -11.81 9.20
N GLU A 332 14.67 -12.29 7.99
CA GLU A 332 15.12 -11.62 6.77
C GLU A 332 14.02 -11.61 5.69
N PRO A 333 13.99 -10.61 4.80
CA PRO A 333 13.21 -10.69 3.58
C PRO A 333 13.69 -11.87 2.71
N SER A 334 12.75 -12.56 2.06
CA SER A 334 13.05 -13.56 1.03
C SER A 334 13.06 -12.90 -0.33
N ASN A 335 14.09 -13.17 -1.13
CA ASN A 335 14.25 -12.61 -2.48
C ASN A 335 13.25 -13.15 -3.51
N SER A 336 12.34 -14.07 -3.14
CA SER A 336 11.23 -14.38 -4.02
C SER A 336 10.30 -13.17 -4.02
N ILE A 337 10.22 -12.47 -5.13
CA ILE A 337 9.12 -11.54 -5.40
C ILE A 337 8.39 -12.20 -6.55
N ASP A 338 7.06 -12.30 -6.49
CA ASP A 338 6.34 -12.56 -7.72
C ASP A 338 6.55 -11.32 -8.61
N PRO A 339 7.22 -11.45 -9.76
CA PRO A 339 7.58 -10.33 -10.62
C PRO A 339 6.37 -9.46 -11.02
N HIS A 340 5.16 -10.03 -11.00
CA HIS A 340 3.93 -9.36 -11.37
C HIS A 340 3.00 -9.05 -10.18
N ASP A 341 3.29 -9.55 -8.97
CA ASP A 341 2.56 -9.21 -7.75
C ASP A 341 3.43 -8.38 -6.81
N ALA A 342 3.41 -7.06 -7.04
CA ALA A 342 4.14 -6.08 -6.23
C ALA A 342 3.72 -6.08 -4.74
N GLN A 343 2.61 -6.73 -4.39
CA GLN A 343 2.11 -6.87 -3.02
C GLN A 343 2.59 -8.13 -2.33
N TRP A 344 3.29 -8.99 -3.06
CA TRP A 344 3.81 -10.23 -2.54
C TRP A 344 5.17 -9.99 -1.91
N ARG A 345 5.29 -10.33 -0.63
CA ARG A 345 6.56 -10.34 0.10
C ARG A 345 6.68 -11.64 0.85
N ALA A 346 7.90 -12.14 1.04
CA ALA A 346 8.12 -13.24 1.96
C ALA A 346 9.17 -12.89 2.99
N HIS A 347 9.01 -13.47 4.16
CA HIS A 347 9.85 -13.27 5.32
C HIS A 347 10.28 -14.64 5.83
N ARG A 348 11.57 -14.78 6.13
CA ARG A 348 12.16 -16.04 6.60
C ARG A 348 12.58 -15.87 8.05
N PHE A 349 12.15 -16.82 8.88
CA PHE A 349 12.54 -16.97 10.26
C PHE A 349 13.52 -18.14 10.32
N LEU A 350 14.76 -17.86 10.72
CA LEU A 350 15.90 -18.77 10.64
C LEU A 350 16.63 -18.87 11.97
N ASP A 351 17.54 -19.83 12.05
CA ASP A 351 18.50 -20.02 13.14
C ASP A 351 17.85 -20.08 14.54
N PRO A 352 17.08 -21.14 14.86
CA PRO A 352 16.54 -21.32 16.20
C PRO A 352 17.65 -21.33 17.27
N VAL A 353 17.47 -20.58 18.36
CA VAL A 353 18.52 -20.33 19.38
C VAL A 353 19.10 -21.58 20.03
N ALA A 354 18.41 -22.72 19.96
CA ALA A 354 18.86 -24.01 20.50
C ALA A 354 19.02 -25.10 19.41
N GLY A 355 19.27 -24.69 18.17
CA GLY A 355 19.51 -25.55 17.01
C GLY A 355 18.25 -25.76 16.17
N GLU A 356 17.25 -26.41 16.75
CA GLU A 356 16.01 -26.81 16.07
C GLU A 356 14.79 -26.72 17.00
N ILE A 357 13.58 -26.72 16.44
CA ILE A 357 12.31 -26.79 17.15
C ILE A 357 11.80 -28.24 17.09
N PRO A 358 11.95 -29.07 18.15
CA PRO A 358 11.55 -30.47 18.10
C PRO A 358 10.03 -30.64 18.02
N GLY A 359 9.56 -31.82 17.62
CA GLY A 359 8.14 -32.18 17.66
C GLY A 359 7.55 -31.98 19.06
N GLY A 360 6.34 -31.42 19.12
CA GLY A 360 5.62 -31.05 20.34
C GLY A 360 6.01 -29.71 20.96
N HIS A 361 7.09 -29.07 20.50
CA HIS A 361 7.50 -27.75 20.99
C HIS A 361 6.78 -26.62 20.26
N GLN A 362 6.74 -25.47 20.93
CA GLN A 362 6.08 -24.25 20.48
C GLN A 362 7.08 -23.10 20.34
N VAL A 363 6.83 -22.23 19.36
CA VAL A 363 7.52 -20.97 19.17
C VAL A 363 6.50 -19.89 18.86
N GLU A 364 6.72 -18.70 19.41
CA GLU A 364 5.95 -17.52 19.05
C GLU A 364 6.73 -16.75 17.98
N LEU A 365 6.01 -16.20 17.01
CA LEU A 365 6.57 -15.31 16.00
C LEU A 365 5.51 -14.33 15.52
N GLY A 366 5.93 -13.20 14.97
CA GLY A 366 5.00 -12.25 14.41
C GLY A 366 5.69 -11.13 13.66
N MET A 367 4.86 -10.34 12.99
CA MET A 367 5.27 -9.17 12.22
C MET A 367 4.20 -8.08 12.25
N THR A 368 4.67 -6.84 12.21
CA THR A 368 3.85 -5.65 11.95
C THR A 368 4.23 -5.14 10.58
N LEU A 369 3.29 -5.10 9.64
CA LEU A 369 3.50 -4.52 8.31
C LEU A 369 2.78 -3.17 8.22
N ASP A 370 3.18 -2.37 7.23
CA ASP A 370 2.79 -0.98 7.01
C ASP A 370 1.37 -0.79 6.45
N VAL A 371 0.67 -1.87 6.15
CA VAL A 371 -0.64 -1.84 5.50
C VAL A 371 -1.64 -2.71 6.23
N TRP A 372 -2.61 -2.10 6.90
CA TRP A 372 -3.53 -2.76 7.84
C TRP A 372 -4.24 -4.03 7.32
N ASP A 373 -4.59 -4.10 6.03
CA ASP A 373 -5.26 -5.24 5.42
C ASP A 373 -4.29 -6.20 4.68
N TRP A 374 -3.02 -6.24 5.09
CA TRP A 374 -2.11 -7.28 4.65
C TRP A 374 -2.59 -8.65 5.13
N THR A 375 -2.30 -9.73 4.39
CA THR A 375 -2.73 -11.10 4.73
C THR A 375 -1.58 -12.08 4.55
N VAL A 376 -1.69 -13.26 5.16
CA VAL A 376 -0.77 -14.37 4.83
C VAL A 376 -1.24 -15.04 3.54
N ALA A 377 -0.38 -15.04 2.52
CA ALA A 377 -0.62 -15.76 1.28
C ALA A 377 -0.24 -17.24 1.43
N SER A 378 0.95 -17.53 1.96
CA SER A 378 1.37 -18.90 2.24
C SER A 378 2.36 -18.94 3.40
N ALA A 379 2.44 -20.08 4.07
CA ALA A 379 3.42 -20.29 5.12
C ALA A 379 3.94 -21.71 5.04
N ASN A 380 5.26 -21.87 5.18
CA ASN A 380 5.92 -23.15 5.08
C ASN A 380 6.96 -23.27 6.20
N VAL A 381 7.07 -24.44 6.80
CA VAL A 381 8.20 -24.80 7.67
C VAL A 381 9.13 -25.76 6.94
N ARG A 382 10.43 -25.60 7.18
CA ARG A 382 11.45 -26.53 6.72
C ARG A 382 11.90 -27.36 7.91
N THR A 383 11.93 -28.67 7.73
CA THR A 383 12.47 -29.60 8.72
C THR A 383 13.96 -29.82 8.50
N THR A 384 14.65 -30.40 9.48
CA THR A 384 16.08 -30.70 9.40
C THR A 384 16.44 -31.77 8.37
N SER A 385 15.45 -32.54 7.89
CA SER A 385 15.61 -33.44 6.72
C SER A 385 15.58 -32.68 5.38
N GLY A 386 15.20 -31.40 5.40
CA GLY A 386 14.95 -30.57 4.21
C GLY A 386 13.52 -30.66 3.68
N ALA A 387 12.63 -31.43 4.32
CA ALA A 387 11.23 -31.49 3.93
C ALA A 387 10.53 -30.14 4.20
N ILE A 388 9.57 -29.80 3.33
CA ILE A 388 8.77 -28.57 3.43
C ILE A 388 7.34 -28.97 3.78
N HIS A 389 6.85 -28.48 4.91
CA HIS A 389 5.48 -28.69 5.38
C HIS A 389 4.71 -27.37 5.36
N PRO A 390 3.48 -27.35 4.80
CA PRO A 390 2.67 -26.15 4.75
C PRO A 390 2.06 -25.84 6.13
N ALA A 391 2.34 -24.65 6.66
CA ALA A 391 1.83 -24.21 7.95
C ALA A 391 0.43 -23.59 7.81
N ALA A 392 -0.44 -23.90 8.78
CA ALA A 392 -1.84 -23.46 8.83
C ALA A 392 -2.00 -22.04 9.44
N LEU A 393 -1.27 -21.06 8.91
CA LEU A 393 -1.39 -19.67 9.37
C LEU A 393 -2.63 -19.00 8.77
N VAL A 394 -3.39 -18.31 9.62
CA VAL A 394 -4.49 -17.41 9.23
C VAL A 394 -4.19 -16.00 9.73
N THR A 395 -4.83 -15.01 9.12
CA THR A 395 -4.81 -13.61 9.57
C THR A 395 -6.23 -13.07 9.74
N PHE A 396 -6.40 -12.15 10.68
CA PHE A 396 -7.66 -11.42 10.86
C PHE A 396 -7.51 -9.97 10.40
N VAL A 397 -8.47 -9.50 9.61
CA VAL A 397 -8.47 -8.15 9.03
C VAL A 397 -9.75 -7.44 9.44
N ASP A 398 -9.69 -6.16 9.76
CA ASP A 398 -10.89 -5.39 10.09
C ASP A 398 -11.86 -5.40 8.89
N TRP A 399 -13.15 -5.50 9.17
CA TRP A 399 -14.17 -5.51 8.14
C TRP A 399 -15.36 -4.67 8.57
N ALA A 400 -15.80 -3.82 7.64
CA ALA A 400 -16.99 -3.01 7.82
C ALA A 400 -17.71 -2.83 6.48
N GLU A 401 -19.03 -2.81 6.56
CA GLU A 401 -19.92 -2.52 5.43
C GLU A 401 -20.77 -1.30 5.82
N GLY A 402 -21.03 -0.40 4.88
CA GLY A 402 -21.69 0.86 5.19
C GLY A 402 -21.79 1.81 4.00
N GLU A 403 -22.21 3.03 4.30
CA GLU A 403 -22.38 4.08 3.29
C GLU A 403 -21.30 5.15 3.44
N MET A 404 -20.82 5.64 2.29
CA MET A 404 -19.96 6.81 2.23
C MET A 404 -20.80 8.07 2.23
N ASN A 405 -20.61 8.92 3.24
CA ASN A 405 -21.14 10.27 3.22
C ASN A 405 -20.13 11.20 2.55
N TYR A 406 -20.39 11.50 1.29
CA TYR A 406 -19.61 12.46 0.53
C TYR A 406 -19.91 13.89 1.02
N ALA A 407 -18.86 14.61 1.43
CA ALA A 407 -18.92 16.06 1.41
C ALA A 407 -19.08 16.54 -0.05
N PRO A 408 -19.86 17.61 -0.32
CA PRO A 408 -20.04 18.11 -1.68
C PRO A 408 -18.69 18.41 -2.35
N PRO A 409 -18.53 18.14 -3.66
CA PRO A 409 -17.25 18.28 -4.35
C PRO A 409 -16.74 19.72 -4.23
N MET A 410 -15.52 19.86 -3.70
CA MET A 410 -14.87 21.15 -3.62
C MET A 410 -14.31 21.55 -5.00
N LEU A 411 -14.93 22.56 -5.61
CA LEU A 411 -14.39 23.26 -6.76
C LEU A 411 -13.32 24.25 -6.29
N SER A 412 -12.14 23.78 -5.89
CA SER A 412 -11.02 24.70 -5.68
C SER A 412 -10.41 25.07 -7.03
N ALA A 413 -10.24 26.38 -7.27
CA ALA A 413 -9.57 26.94 -8.44
C ALA A 413 -8.03 26.91 -8.33
N ALA A 414 -7.49 26.13 -7.39
CA ALA A 414 -6.06 26.08 -7.14
C ALA A 414 -5.32 25.33 -8.25
N GLY A 415 -4.11 25.82 -8.54
CA GLY A 415 -3.28 25.49 -9.70
C GLY A 415 -2.86 24.02 -9.80
N ALA A 416 -2.27 23.73 -10.95
CA ALA A 416 -2.18 22.40 -11.52
C ALA A 416 -1.04 21.52 -10.96
N ALA A 417 -0.91 21.40 -9.64
CA ALA A 417 0.22 20.70 -8.99
C ALA A 417 -0.08 20.22 -7.55
N LEU A 418 -1.35 19.97 -7.23
CA LEU A 418 -1.79 19.70 -5.87
C LEU A 418 -2.53 18.37 -5.80
N ILE A 419 -2.08 17.45 -4.97
CA ILE A 419 -2.94 16.36 -4.50
C ILE A 419 -3.78 16.84 -3.32
N THR A 420 -5.08 16.55 -3.39
CA THR A 420 -6.02 16.85 -2.31
C THR A 420 -6.49 15.57 -1.62
N GLY A 421 -6.95 15.67 -0.39
CA GLY A 421 -7.58 14.61 0.38
C GLY A 421 -9.04 14.94 0.59
N ARG A 422 -9.87 13.90 0.60
CA ARG A 422 -11.29 14.02 0.95
C ARG A 422 -11.52 13.40 2.32
N PRO A 423 -11.85 14.18 3.36
CA PRO A 423 -12.36 13.61 4.58
C PRO A 423 -13.79 13.12 4.32
N GLU A 424 -13.90 11.91 3.79
CA GLU A 424 -15.19 11.24 3.63
C GLU A 424 -15.52 10.52 4.94
N GLN A 425 -16.74 10.69 5.43
CA GLN A 425 -17.18 9.98 6.62
C GLN A 425 -17.82 8.66 6.20
N PHE A 426 -17.26 7.56 6.66
CA PHE A 426 -17.85 6.26 6.49
C PHE A 426 -18.78 5.92 7.64
N LEU A 427 -20.05 5.72 7.31
CA LEU A 427 -21.04 5.24 8.26
C LEU A 427 -21.19 3.74 8.10
N ALA A 428 -20.39 2.99 8.86
CA ALA A 428 -20.52 1.54 8.93
C ALA A 428 -21.88 1.14 9.53
N SER A 429 -22.69 0.45 8.74
CA SER A 429 -23.92 -0.22 9.20
C SER A 429 -23.62 -1.59 9.82
N HIS A 430 -22.54 -2.23 9.37
CA HIS A 430 -22.06 -3.52 9.87
C HIS A 430 -20.57 -3.48 10.19
N ARG A 431 -20.17 -4.24 11.20
CA ARG A 431 -18.77 -4.37 11.60
C ARG A 431 -18.45 -5.80 12.04
N GLY A 432 -17.18 -6.15 11.88
CA GLY A 432 -16.65 -7.44 12.29
C GLY A 432 -15.22 -7.59 11.79
N PHE A 433 -14.86 -8.78 11.35
CA PHE A 433 -13.54 -9.03 10.79
C PHE A 433 -13.59 -10.13 9.74
N GLN A 434 -12.63 -10.10 8.83
CA GLN A 434 -12.36 -11.18 7.87
C GLN A 434 -11.36 -12.16 8.46
N ILE A 435 -11.58 -13.45 8.21
CA ILE A 435 -10.63 -14.52 8.42
C ILE A 435 -10.07 -14.88 7.05
N VAL A 436 -8.79 -14.59 6.84
CA VAL A 436 -8.11 -14.91 5.58
C VAL A 436 -7.15 -16.07 5.82
N ASN A 437 -7.44 -17.19 5.15
CA ASN A 437 -6.58 -18.37 5.17
C ASN A 437 -5.54 -18.33 4.06
N GLY A 438 -4.33 -18.80 4.36
CA GLY A 438 -3.31 -18.99 3.33
C GLY A 438 -3.63 -20.15 2.36
N GLU A 439 -2.65 -20.50 1.53
CA GLU A 439 -2.74 -21.61 0.57
C GLU A 439 -2.86 -23.01 1.23
N THR A 440 -2.71 -23.11 2.54
CA THR A 440 -2.79 -24.37 3.30
C THR A 440 -4.23 -24.61 3.77
N PRO A 441 -4.92 -25.67 3.33
CA PRO A 441 -6.21 -26.04 3.93
C PRO A 441 -6.06 -26.28 5.43
N THR A 442 -6.98 -25.74 6.23
CA THR A 442 -6.93 -25.87 7.69
C THR A 442 -8.33 -25.92 8.28
N LYS A 443 -8.42 -26.32 9.55
CA LYS A 443 -9.65 -26.30 10.32
C LYS A 443 -9.55 -25.28 11.44
N LEU A 444 -10.43 -24.29 11.45
CA LEU A 444 -10.59 -23.34 12.54
C LEU A 444 -11.42 -24.00 13.66
N VAL A 445 -10.87 -24.08 14.86
CA VAL A 445 -11.49 -24.79 16.01
C VAL A 445 -11.82 -23.87 17.18
N GLU A 446 -11.20 -22.70 17.28
CA GLU A 446 -11.55 -21.67 18.25
C GLU A 446 -11.46 -20.29 17.61
N LEU A 447 -12.31 -19.37 18.07
CA LEU A 447 -12.33 -17.98 17.61
C LEU A 447 -12.82 -17.08 18.74
N GLY A 448 -12.25 -15.88 18.84
CA GLY A 448 -12.70 -14.90 19.81
C GLY A 448 -12.03 -13.55 19.67
N PHE A 449 -12.43 -12.62 20.55
CA PHE A 449 -11.91 -11.26 20.57
C PHE A 449 -11.89 -10.68 21.99
N ALA A 450 -11.13 -9.62 22.18
CA ALA A 450 -11.12 -8.82 23.41
C ALA A 450 -10.82 -7.35 23.10
N SER A 451 -11.43 -6.44 23.84
CA SER A 451 -10.99 -5.03 23.87
C SER A 451 -9.65 -4.95 24.61
N VAL A 452 -8.67 -4.27 24.02
CA VAL A 452 -7.31 -4.14 24.56
C VAL A 452 -6.77 -2.71 24.50
N ALA A 453 -7.62 -1.74 24.17
CA ALA A 453 -7.29 -0.32 24.05
C ALA A 453 -6.61 0.28 25.31
N ASP A 454 -6.87 -0.28 26.49
CA ASP A 454 -6.30 0.15 27.77
C ASP A 454 -5.00 -0.57 28.15
N ARG A 455 -4.53 -1.51 27.32
CA ARG A 455 -3.36 -2.37 27.61
C ARG A 455 -2.10 -2.00 26.85
N SER A 456 -2.21 -1.19 25.79
CA SER A 456 -1.09 -0.81 24.92
C SER A 456 -0.26 -2.03 24.48
N LEU A 457 -0.95 -3.07 23.99
CA LEU A 457 -0.30 -4.31 23.60
C LEU A 457 0.66 -4.05 22.45
N ARG A 458 1.83 -4.68 22.53
CA ARG A 458 2.81 -4.72 21.46
C ARG A 458 2.73 -6.06 20.73
N LEU A 459 3.44 -6.14 19.60
CA LEU A 459 3.50 -7.36 18.80
C LEU A 459 3.95 -8.58 19.62
N ASP A 460 4.92 -8.44 20.52
CA ASP A 460 5.44 -9.51 21.37
C ASP A 460 4.53 -9.89 22.55
N ASP A 461 3.50 -9.09 22.84
CA ASP A 461 2.45 -9.41 23.81
C ASP A 461 1.37 -10.33 23.19
N LEU A 462 1.37 -10.55 21.88
CA LEU A 462 0.35 -11.33 21.18
C LEU A 462 0.61 -12.84 21.33
N THR A 463 0.31 -13.36 22.52
CA THR A 463 0.62 -14.75 22.90
C THR A 463 -0.56 -15.45 23.58
N PRO A 464 -0.54 -16.80 23.69
CA PRO A 464 -1.53 -17.53 24.46
C PRO A 464 -1.61 -17.10 25.94
N GLN A 465 -0.50 -16.67 26.53
CA GLN A 465 -0.49 -16.16 27.91
C GLN A 465 -1.39 -14.93 28.05
N THR A 466 -1.37 -14.03 27.08
CA THR A 466 -2.23 -12.84 27.07
C THR A 466 -3.71 -13.22 26.97
N LEU A 467 -4.05 -14.29 26.24
CA LEU A 467 -5.43 -14.81 26.24
C LEU A 467 -5.85 -15.35 27.60
N ASP A 468 -4.97 -16.07 28.29
CA ASP A 468 -5.25 -16.59 29.63
C ASP A 468 -5.48 -15.44 30.62
N GLU A 469 -4.67 -14.38 30.54
CA GLU A 469 -4.83 -13.17 31.35
C GLU A 469 -6.14 -12.43 31.05
N LEU A 470 -6.51 -12.28 29.78
CA LEU A 470 -7.78 -11.68 29.37
C LEU A 470 -8.98 -12.53 29.77
N ALA A 471 -8.86 -13.86 29.72
CA ALA A 471 -9.88 -14.79 30.18
C ALA A 471 -10.06 -14.73 31.71
N ALA A 472 -8.95 -14.69 32.46
CA ALA A 472 -8.98 -14.55 33.91
C ALA A 472 -9.60 -13.21 34.35
N ALA A 473 -9.40 -12.16 33.56
CA ALA A 473 -10.02 -10.85 33.78
C ALA A 473 -11.50 -10.77 33.33
N GLY A 474 -12.02 -11.79 32.64
CA GLY A 474 -13.37 -11.78 32.08
C GLY A 474 -13.55 -10.88 30.85
N SER A 475 -12.45 -10.40 30.26
CA SER A 475 -12.45 -9.53 29.07
C SER A 475 -12.48 -10.30 27.75
N LEU A 476 -12.09 -11.57 27.76
CA LEU A 476 -12.06 -12.40 26.56
C LEU A 476 -13.46 -12.90 26.17
N VAL A 477 -13.89 -12.58 24.96
CA VAL A 477 -15.09 -13.13 24.32
C VAL A 477 -14.69 -14.32 23.46
N ARG A 478 -15.25 -15.49 23.77
CA ARG A 478 -15.15 -16.68 22.91
C ARG A 478 -16.41 -16.79 22.08
N LEU A 479 -16.25 -16.87 20.76
CA LEU A 479 -17.38 -16.98 19.84
C LEU A 479 -17.80 -18.44 19.70
N PRO A 480 -19.12 -18.73 19.68
CA PRO A 480 -19.61 -20.10 19.56
C PRO A 480 -19.51 -20.55 18.10
N ILE A 481 -18.40 -21.22 17.76
CA ILE A 481 -18.21 -21.82 16.44
C ILE A 481 -18.17 -23.35 16.55
N ASP A 482 -18.80 -24.03 15.60
CA ASP A 482 -18.43 -25.40 15.28
C ASP A 482 -17.13 -25.38 14.47
N PRO A 483 -16.30 -26.44 14.48
CA PRO A 483 -15.09 -26.48 13.67
C PRO A 483 -15.39 -26.20 12.18
N ILE A 484 -14.66 -25.25 11.60
CA ILE A 484 -14.90 -24.76 10.24
C ILE A 484 -13.73 -25.17 9.35
N ASP A 485 -14.01 -25.87 8.25
CA ASP A 485 -13.01 -26.16 7.23
C ASP A 485 -12.75 -24.90 6.39
N LEU A 486 -11.51 -24.42 6.42
CA LEU A 486 -10.99 -23.33 5.61
C LEU A 486 -10.21 -23.93 4.44
N GLY A 487 -10.76 -23.79 3.23
CA GLY A 487 -10.07 -24.15 2.00
C GLY A 487 -8.84 -23.27 1.71
N ARG A 488 -8.10 -23.58 0.64
CA ARG A 488 -6.97 -22.76 0.19
C ARG A 488 -7.44 -21.36 -0.16
N GLY A 489 -6.77 -20.33 0.37
CA GLY A 489 -7.14 -18.94 0.11
C GLY A 489 -8.54 -18.59 0.59
N ALA A 490 -9.13 -19.36 1.51
CA ALA A 490 -10.50 -19.14 1.95
C ALA A 490 -10.60 -17.78 2.65
N ASP A 491 -11.63 -17.03 2.26
CA ASP A 491 -12.06 -15.80 2.89
C ASP A 491 -13.42 -16.04 3.58
N ARG A 492 -13.52 -15.61 4.84
CA ARG A 492 -14.72 -15.73 5.66
C ARG A 492 -14.97 -14.43 6.40
N ILE A 493 -16.16 -13.87 6.24
CA ILE A 493 -16.56 -12.64 6.91
C ILE A 493 -17.30 -12.99 8.19
N VAL A 494 -16.77 -12.56 9.34
CA VAL A 494 -17.42 -12.68 10.63
C VAL A 494 -18.13 -11.38 10.94
N VAL A 495 -19.47 -11.41 10.97
CA VAL A 495 -20.27 -10.22 11.27
C VAL A 495 -20.70 -10.25 12.73
N LEU A 496 -20.28 -9.23 13.48
CA LEU A 496 -20.51 -9.11 14.93
C LEU A 496 -21.45 -7.97 15.30
N GLN A 497 -21.61 -6.99 14.41
CA GLN A 497 -22.50 -5.85 14.55
C GLN A 497 -23.28 -5.60 13.25
N GLY A 498 -24.52 -5.13 13.39
CA GLY A 498 -25.48 -4.92 12.29
C GLY A 498 -26.46 -6.09 12.17
N LEU A 499 -27.46 -5.96 11.29
CA LEU A 499 -28.48 -6.99 11.05
C LEU A 499 -28.19 -7.69 9.72
N VAL A 500 -28.16 -9.03 9.70
CA VAL A 500 -27.91 -9.78 8.45
C VAL A 500 -28.79 -9.32 7.30
N ASP A 501 -30.05 -9.00 7.57
CA ASP A 501 -31.02 -8.63 6.54
C ASP A 501 -30.67 -7.33 5.79
N ASP A 502 -29.87 -6.47 6.41
CA ASP A 502 -29.41 -5.18 5.88
C ASP A 502 -28.09 -5.30 5.08
N LEU A 503 -27.47 -6.47 5.05
CA LEU A 503 -26.29 -6.71 4.22
C LEU A 503 -26.66 -6.79 2.73
N PRO A 504 -25.78 -6.33 1.83
CA PRO A 504 -25.94 -6.53 0.40
C PRO A 504 -26.18 -8.01 0.06
N ALA A 505 -27.09 -8.28 -0.90
CA ALA A 505 -27.43 -9.65 -1.29
C ALA A 505 -26.19 -10.45 -1.70
N GLU A 506 -25.24 -9.81 -2.39
CA GLU A 506 -23.97 -10.41 -2.82
C GLU A 506 -23.14 -10.94 -1.65
N VAL A 507 -23.06 -10.18 -0.55
CA VAL A 507 -22.33 -10.58 0.67
C VAL A 507 -23.07 -11.72 1.36
N ARG A 508 -24.40 -11.65 1.48
CA ARG A 508 -25.22 -12.70 2.11
C ARG A 508 -25.17 -14.02 1.35
N ASP A 509 -25.22 -13.95 0.03
CA ASP A 509 -25.31 -15.12 -0.86
C ASP A 509 -23.93 -15.71 -1.18
N SER A 510 -22.84 -15.06 -0.77
CA SER A 510 -21.45 -15.51 -0.98
C SER A 510 -21.15 -16.89 -0.37
N GLY A 511 -21.91 -17.31 0.65
CA GLY A 511 -21.61 -18.49 1.46
C GLY A 511 -20.35 -18.36 2.33
N GLN A 512 -19.80 -17.14 2.43
CA GLN A 512 -18.58 -16.84 3.19
C GLN A 512 -18.88 -16.23 4.56
N LEU A 513 -20.15 -16.00 4.88
CA LEU A 513 -20.58 -15.24 6.05
C LEU A 513 -20.78 -16.12 7.29
N LEU A 514 -20.23 -15.66 8.42
CA LEU A 514 -20.46 -16.17 9.76
C LEU A 514 -21.09 -15.06 10.59
N TYR A 515 -22.42 -15.13 10.78
CA TYR A 515 -23.11 -14.16 11.63
C TYR A 515 -23.04 -14.60 13.09
N LEU A 516 -22.24 -13.89 13.88
CA LEU A 516 -21.93 -14.22 15.27
C LEU A 516 -22.18 -13.01 16.18
N HIS A 517 -23.29 -12.29 15.94
CA HIS A 517 -23.64 -11.06 16.63
C HIS A 517 -23.34 -11.08 18.13
N ASP A 518 -22.57 -10.10 18.60
CA ASP A 518 -22.22 -9.93 20.01
C ASP A 518 -22.07 -8.43 20.33
N ASP A 519 -22.98 -7.90 21.17
CA ASP A 519 -23.00 -6.49 21.56
C ASP A 519 -21.66 -5.99 22.15
N ARG A 520 -20.87 -6.88 22.75
CA ARG A 520 -19.57 -6.52 23.32
C ARG A 520 -18.56 -6.15 22.24
N TRP A 521 -18.75 -6.58 20.99
CA TRP A 521 -17.94 -6.13 19.86
C TRP A 521 -18.07 -4.63 19.64
N ARG A 522 -19.31 -4.11 19.61
CA ARG A 522 -19.57 -2.67 19.46
C ARG A 522 -18.86 -1.87 20.54
N ASP A 523 -18.95 -2.34 21.79
CA ASP A 523 -18.31 -1.68 22.93
C ASP A 523 -16.77 -1.78 22.86
N ALA A 524 -16.22 -2.90 22.37
CA ALA A 524 -14.79 -3.07 22.16
C ALA A 524 -14.26 -2.14 21.07
N TYR A 525 -14.94 -2.09 19.92
CA TYR A 525 -14.60 -1.26 18.77
C TYR A 525 -14.65 0.23 19.10
N ALA A 526 -15.68 0.66 19.84
CA ALA A 526 -15.81 2.05 20.28
C ALA A 526 -14.69 2.49 21.26
N LYS A 527 -14.04 1.55 21.96
CA LYS A 527 -12.91 1.85 22.86
C LYS A 527 -11.58 1.98 22.11
N GLY A 528 -11.48 1.48 20.88
CA GLY A 528 -10.24 1.49 20.10
C GLY A 528 -9.78 0.07 19.76
N GLU A 529 -8.52 -0.23 20.07
CA GLU A 529 -7.83 -1.46 19.66
C GLU A 529 -8.50 -2.75 20.17
N ILE A 530 -8.57 -3.74 19.28
CA ILE A 530 -9.19 -5.05 19.53
C ILE A 530 -8.18 -6.15 19.21
N LEU A 531 -7.99 -7.07 20.16
CA LEU A 531 -7.32 -8.33 19.89
C LEU A 531 -8.31 -9.33 19.33
N VAL A 532 -8.05 -9.86 18.13
CA VAL A 532 -8.76 -11.03 17.58
C VAL A 532 -7.81 -12.22 17.58
N TYR A 533 -8.33 -13.39 17.95
CA TYR A 533 -7.57 -14.63 17.92
C TYR A 533 -8.39 -15.76 17.30
N GLY A 534 -7.68 -16.74 16.77
CA GLY A 534 -8.28 -18.02 16.40
C GLY A 534 -7.27 -19.15 16.38
N LYS A 535 -7.76 -20.35 16.66
CA LYS A 535 -6.94 -21.56 16.70
C LYS A 535 -7.23 -22.40 15.48
N THR A 536 -6.19 -22.73 14.73
CA THR A 536 -6.25 -23.56 13.53
C THR A 536 -5.45 -24.84 13.73
N VAL A 537 -5.93 -25.93 13.11
CA VAL A 537 -5.29 -27.23 13.14
C VAL A 537 -5.29 -27.85 11.74
N ASN A 538 -4.20 -28.54 11.41
CA ASN A 538 -4.15 -29.50 10.30
C ASN A 538 -3.39 -30.75 10.77
N ASP A 539 -3.13 -31.69 9.85
CA ASP A 539 -2.47 -32.96 10.19
C ASP A 539 -1.03 -32.76 10.71
N ASP A 540 -0.38 -31.65 10.32
CA ASP A 540 1.04 -31.40 10.58
C ASP A 540 1.29 -30.34 11.66
N HIS A 541 0.31 -29.48 11.98
CA HIS A 541 0.50 -28.27 12.79
C HIS A 541 -0.74 -27.86 13.60
N GLU A 542 -0.46 -27.23 14.75
CA GLU A 542 -1.43 -26.45 15.53
C GLU A 542 -0.93 -25.01 15.64
N VAL A 543 -1.79 -24.04 15.33
CA VAL A 543 -1.46 -22.62 15.35
C VAL A 543 -2.53 -21.85 16.10
N THR A 544 -2.13 -20.96 17.00
CA THR A 544 -3.01 -19.88 17.46
C THR A 544 -2.57 -18.58 16.81
N ALA A 545 -3.43 -18.01 15.97
CA ALA A 545 -3.19 -16.76 15.28
C ALA A 545 -3.78 -15.60 16.09
N PHE A 546 -3.11 -14.45 16.03
CA PHE A 546 -3.47 -13.21 16.71
C PHE A 546 -3.41 -12.05 15.71
N SER A 547 -4.30 -11.07 15.87
CA SER A 547 -4.22 -9.80 15.15
C SER A 547 -4.75 -8.67 16.01
N LEU A 548 -4.03 -7.54 16.03
CA LEU A 548 -4.54 -6.29 16.59
C LEU A 548 -5.28 -5.53 15.49
N LEU A 549 -6.58 -5.38 15.66
CA LEU A 549 -7.44 -4.60 14.76
C LEU A 549 -7.67 -3.22 15.36
N ASN A 550 -8.01 -2.25 14.50
CA ASN A 550 -8.23 -0.86 14.91
C ASN A 550 -7.02 -0.26 15.64
N SER A 551 -5.80 -0.67 15.25
CA SER A 551 -4.55 -0.07 15.73
C SER A 551 -4.43 1.36 15.21
N PRO A 552 -3.78 2.27 15.96
CA PRO A 552 -3.65 3.66 15.57
C PRO A 552 -2.75 3.83 14.34
N VAL A 553 -3.00 4.89 13.58
CA VAL A 553 -2.12 5.34 12.49
C VAL A 553 -0.75 5.70 13.10
N ILE A 554 0.34 5.34 12.44
CA ILE A 554 1.64 5.95 12.71
C ILE A 554 1.69 7.24 11.88
N ALA A 555 1.39 8.37 12.51
CA ALA A 555 1.26 9.66 11.84
C ALA A 555 2.39 10.66 12.17
N ALA A 556 2.47 11.71 11.36
CA ALA A 556 3.22 12.92 11.69
C ALA A 556 2.83 13.43 13.09
N ARG A 557 3.82 13.85 13.89
CA ARG A 557 3.68 14.35 15.29
C ARG A 557 3.34 13.31 16.36
N GLU A 558 3.07 12.05 16.02
CA GLU A 558 2.68 11.02 16.98
C GLU A 558 3.81 10.05 17.35
N VAL A 559 4.96 10.11 16.69
CA VAL A 559 6.15 9.39 17.15
C VAL A 559 6.65 10.06 18.43
N PRO A 560 6.58 9.41 19.60
CA PRO A 560 7.09 10.02 20.82
C PRO A 560 8.56 10.34 20.60
N GLU A 561 8.93 11.61 20.83
CA GLU A 561 10.32 11.99 21.06
C GLU A 561 10.96 10.90 21.94
N PRO A 562 12.09 10.29 21.53
CA PRO A 562 12.74 9.32 22.39
C PRO A 562 13.01 10.01 23.72
N VAL A 563 12.32 9.54 24.77
CA VAL A 563 12.32 10.08 26.15
C VAL A 563 13.75 10.24 26.70
N ALA A 564 14.74 9.62 26.04
CA ALA A 564 16.16 9.86 26.20
C ALA A 564 16.57 11.35 26.19
N PHE A 565 15.96 12.22 25.37
CA PHE A 565 16.36 13.63 25.32
C PHE A 565 15.77 14.47 26.48
N ALA A 566 14.53 14.20 26.87
CA ALA A 566 13.90 14.83 28.03
C ALA A 566 14.59 14.44 29.35
N LEU A 567 15.01 13.17 29.49
CA LEU A 567 15.80 12.69 30.63
C LEU A 567 17.24 13.25 30.63
N ALA A 568 17.86 13.43 29.46
CA ALA A 568 19.18 14.06 29.36
C ALA A 568 19.16 15.54 29.75
N CYS A 569 18.13 16.29 29.32
CA CYS A 569 17.92 17.68 29.72
C CYS A 569 17.58 17.81 31.22
N ALA A 570 16.76 16.90 31.77
CA ALA A 570 16.46 16.86 33.20
C ALA A 570 17.71 16.51 34.05
N ALA A 571 18.55 15.59 33.57
CA ALA A 571 19.81 15.22 34.23
C ALA A 571 20.84 16.36 34.20
N GLN A 572 20.93 17.12 33.10
CA GLN A 572 21.79 18.31 33.01
C GLN A 572 21.26 19.46 33.88
N GLY A 573 19.95 19.66 33.96
CA GLY A 573 19.32 20.63 34.87
C GLY A 573 19.57 20.31 36.35
N LEU A 574 19.46 19.03 36.75
CA LEU A 574 19.78 18.56 38.10
C LEU A 574 21.28 18.68 38.43
N ALA A 575 22.17 18.42 37.47
CA ALA A 575 23.61 18.59 37.66
C ALA A 575 24.00 20.07 37.84
N PHE A 576 23.32 20.99 37.15
CA PHE A 576 23.55 22.43 37.31
C PHE A 576 23.01 22.97 38.65
N ALA A 577 21.83 22.50 39.07
CA ALA A 577 21.26 22.81 40.38
C ALA A 577 22.12 22.28 41.55
N ALA A 578 22.66 21.07 41.42
CA ALA A 578 23.57 20.48 42.42
C ALA A 578 24.92 21.23 42.52
N ARG A 579 25.46 21.73 41.40
CA ARG A 579 26.66 22.59 41.40
C ARG A 579 26.40 23.97 42.04
N SER A 580 25.22 24.56 41.79
CA SER A 580 24.78 25.81 42.41
C SER A 580 24.63 25.70 43.94
N LEU A 581 24.09 24.59 44.44
CA LEU A 581 23.92 24.32 45.87
C LEU A 581 25.24 24.03 46.61
N ARG A 582 26.22 23.39 45.95
CA ARG A 582 27.58 23.19 46.51
C ARG A 582 28.42 24.48 46.53
N GLY A 583 28.16 25.41 45.61
CA GLY A 583 28.83 26.72 45.58
C GLY A 583 28.40 27.68 46.71
N ARG A 584 27.19 27.51 47.26
CA ARG A 584 26.67 28.36 48.34
C ARG A 584 27.00 27.88 49.75
N THR A 585 27.38 26.62 49.93
CA THR A 585 27.73 26.05 51.25
C THR A 585 29.20 26.25 51.65
N LEU A 586 30.08 26.70 50.74
CA LEU A 586 31.51 26.92 51.01
C LEU A 586 31.90 28.38 51.36
N ARG A 587 30.94 29.29 51.58
CA ARG A 587 31.21 30.69 52.00
C ARG A 587 30.78 31.05 53.42
N ALA A 588 30.38 30.07 54.23
CA ALA A 588 29.94 30.31 55.61
C ALA A 588 30.67 29.39 56.60
N CYS A 589 32.01 29.37 56.58
CA CYS A 589 32.86 28.90 57.69
C CYS A 589 34.33 29.24 57.38
N SER A 590 34.76 30.46 57.70
CA SER A 590 36.18 30.78 57.94
C SER A 590 36.26 32.01 58.87
N SER A 591 36.25 31.72 60.16
CA SER A 591 36.98 32.47 61.20
C SER A 591 38.11 31.59 61.68
#